data_AF-A0A842U0J3-F1
#
_entry.id   AF-A0A842U0J3-F1
#
_cell.length_a   1.000
_cell.length_b   1.000
_cell.length_c   1.000
_cell.angle_alpha   90.00
_cell.angle_beta   90.00
_cell.angle_gamma   90.00
#
_symmetry.space_group_name_H-M   'P 1'
#
loop_
_entity.id
_entity.type
_entity.pdbx_description
1 polymer ?
#
loop_
_entity_poly.entity_id
_entity_poly.type
_entity_poly.pdbx_seq_one_letter_code
_entity_poly.pdbx_strand_id
1 'polypeptide(L)' 'MKERASFTFDKETIKVLNKLINSGKYRNRSHAVEEAVKLLLKKEKEGGENE' A
#
# COMPACT_ATOMS: atom_id res chain seq x y z
N MET A 1 -16.41 -7.29 3.38
CA MET A 1 -16.11 -8.39 2.43
C MET A 1 -14.74 -8.12 1.85
N LYS A 2 -13.84 -9.11 1.72
CA LYS A 2 -12.51 -8.91 1.11
C LYS A 2 -12.44 -9.69 -0.19
N GLU A 3 -11.86 -9.09 -1.21
CA GLU A 3 -11.60 -9.73 -2.50
C GLU A 3 -10.11 -10.03 -2.65
N ARG A 4 -9.79 -11.09 -3.39
CA ARG A 4 -8.41 -11.51 -3.64
C ARG A 4 -7.95 -10.97 -4.98
N ALA A 5 -6.82 -10.27 -4.98
CA ALA A 5 -6.14 -9.84 -6.19
C ALA A 5 -4.68 -10.31 -6.16
N SER A 6 -4.14 -10.57 -7.35
CA SER A 6 -2.76 -11.01 -7.56
C SER A 6 -1.99 -9.91 -8.28
N PHE A 7 -0.83 -9.54 -7.76
CA PHE A 7 -0.01 -8.48 -8.31
C PHE A 7 1.46 -8.91 -8.36
N THR A 8 2.15 -8.44 -9.39
CA THR A 8 3.59 -8.59 -9.53
C THR A 8 4.25 -7.29 -9.08
N PHE A 9 5.22 -7.39 -8.17
CA PHE A 9 6.01 -6.27 -7.70
C PHE A 9 7.47 -6.50 -8.08
N ASP A 10 8.19 -5.41 -8.33
CA ASP A 10 9.64 -5.49 -8.50
C ASP A 10 10.33 -5.87 -7.19
N LYS A 11 11.61 -6.27 -7.28
CA LYS A 11 12.39 -6.75 -6.14
C LYS A 11 12.60 -5.67 -5.07
N GLU A 12 12.73 -4.41 -5.45
CA GLU A 12 12.91 -3.30 -4.53
C GLU A 12 11.63 -3.03 -3.74
N THR A 13 10.49 -3.00 -4.41
CA THR A 13 9.17 -2.88 -3.75
C THR A 13 8.93 -4.01 -2.76
N ILE A 14 9.27 -5.26 -3.11
CA ILE A 14 9.16 -6.39 -2.18
C ILE A 14 10.07 -6.21 -0.94
N LYS A 15 11.29 -5.69 -1.11
CA LYS A 15 12.19 -5.41 0.02
C LYS A 15 11.61 -4.34 0.95
N VAL A 16 11.08 -3.26 0.39
CA VAL A 16 10.43 -2.19 1.16
C VAL A 16 9.22 -2.74 1.91
N LEU A 17 8.36 -3.50 1.23
CA LEU A 17 7.18 -4.11 1.81
C LEU A 17 7.53 -5.04 2.99
N ASN A 18 8.56 -5.89 2.85
CA ASN A 18 9.00 -6.76 3.94
C ASN A 18 9.56 -5.97 5.13
N LYS A 19 10.33 -4.89 4.91
CA LYS A 19 10.80 -4.01 5.99
C LYS A 19 9.64 -3.36 6.74
N LEU A 20 8.64 -2.89 6.01
CA LEU A 20 7.44 -2.28 6.60
C LEU A 20 6.67 -3.26 7.47
N ILE A 21 6.52 -4.51 7.04
CA ILE A 21 5.84 -5.55 7.82
C ILE A 21 6.66 -5.91 9.07
N ASN A 22 7.98 -6.07 8.93
CA ASN A 22 8.86 -6.39 10.05
C ASN A 22 8.93 -5.28 11.10
N SER A 23 8.57 -4.04 10.75
CA SER A 23 8.48 -2.93 11.71
C SER A 23 7.30 -3.03 12.68
N GLY A 24 6.41 -4.03 12.51
CA GLY A 24 5.22 -4.22 13.36
C GLY A 24 4.06 -3.27 13.03
N LYS A 25 4.25 -2.30 12.13
CA LYS A 25 3.20 -1.37 11.70
C LYS A 25 2.07 -2.05 10.92
N TYR A 26 2.33 -3.19 10.28
CA TYR A 26 1.35 -3.89 9.45
C TYR A 26 1.23 -5.36 9.85
N ARG A 27 -0.02 -5.85 9.87
CA ARG A 27 -0.32 -7.25 10.23
C ARG A 27 0.23 -8.25 9.21
N ASN A 28 0.25 -7.88 7.93
CA ASN A 28 0.74 -8.69 6.82
C ASN A 28 0.91 -7.83 5.56
N ARG A 29 1.33 -8.46 4.45
CA ARG A 29 1.49 -7.81 3.12
C ARG A 29 0.20 -7.16 2.63
N SER A 30 -0.93 -7.86 2.74
CA SER A 30 -2.23 -7.34 2.29
C SER A 30 -2.61 -6.07 3.02
N HIS A 31 -2.44 -6.02 4.34
CA HIS A 31 -2.71 -4.84 5.15
C HIS A 31 -1.85 -3.64 4.73
N ALA A 32 -0.57 -3.86 4.45
CA ALA A 32 0.32 -2.81 3.98
C ALA A 32 -0.08 -2.26 2.61
N VAL A 33 -0.48 -3.13 1.68
CA VAL A 33 -0.97 -2.72 0.35
C VAL A 33 -2.32 -2.00 0.46
N GLU A 34 -3.24 -2.48 1.29
CA GLU A 34 -4.54 -1.82 1.55
C GLU A 34 -4.35 -0.38 2.04
N GLU A 35 -3.43 -0.15 2.99
CA GLU A 35 -3.14 1.19 3.50
C GLU A 35 -2.45 2.06 2.44
N ALA A 36 -1.55 1.51 1.63
CA ALA A 36 -0.92 2.24 0.53
C ALA A 36 -1.95 2.73 -0.50
N VAL A 37 -2.93 1.90 -0.86
CA VAL A 37 -4.01 2.27 -1.79
C VAL A 37 -4.87 3.40 -1.22
N LYS A 38 -5.21 3.36 0.07
CA LYS A 38 -5.95 4.46 0.73
C LYS A 38 -5.16 5.77 0.72
N LEU A 39 -3.85 5.71 0.96
CA LEU A 39 -2.98 6.89 0.92
C LEU A 39 -2.90 7.49 -0.49
N LEU A 40 -2.85 6.64 -1.52
CA LEU A 40 -2.88 7.11 -2.91
C LEU A 40 -4.20 7.83 -3.23
N LEU A 41 -5.33 7.24 -2.85
CA LEU A 41 -6.65 7.89 -3.02
C LEU A 41 -6.74 9.21 -2.25
N LYS A 42 -6.19 9.28 -1.04
CA LYS A 42 -6.17 10.50 -0.23
C LYS A 42 -5.35 11.59 -0.93
N LYS A 43 -4.15 11.24 -1.42
CA LYS A 43 -3.29 12.16 -2.19
C LYS A 43 -3.95 12.66 -3.46
N GLU A 44 -4.69 11.81 -4.17
CA GLU A 44 -5.43 12.20 -5.37
C GLU A 44 -6.53 13.23 -5.04
N LYS A 45 -7.27 13.01 -3.94
CA LYS A 45 -8.30 13.95 -3.47
C LYS A 45 -7.73 15.27 -2.95
N GLU A 46 -6.64 15.21 -2.18
CA GLU A 46 -5.97 16.41 -1.64
C GLU A 46 -5.16 17.16 -2.72
N GLY A 47 -4.82 16.50 -3.83
CA GLY A 47 -4.18 17.10 -4.99
C GLY A 47 -5.13 17.69 -6.04
N GLY A 48 -6.45 17.44 -5.91
CA GLY A 48 -7.48 17.92 -6.83
C GLY A 48 -8.07 19.31 -6.49
N GLU A 49 -7.56 20.00 -5.46
CA GLU A 49 -7.96 21.39 -5.11
C GLU A 49 -6.97 22.45 -5.61
N ASN A 50 -6.13 22.13 -6.61
CA ASN A 50 -5.33 23.12 -7.33
C ASN A 50 -5.30 22.78 -8.84
N GLU A 51 -6.45 22.87 -9.51
CA GLU A 51 -6.49 23.15 -10.94
C GLU A 51 -7.71 24.02 -11.29
#